data_AF-A0A7C6P4R1-F1
#
_entry.id   AF-A0A7C6P4R1-F1
#
_cell.length_a   1.000
_cell.length_b   1.000
_cell.length_c   1.000
_cell.angle_alpha   90.00
_cell.angle_beta   90.00
_cell.angle_gamma   90.00
#
_symmetry.space_group_name_H-M   'P 1'
#
loop_
_entity.id
_entity.type
_entity.pdbx_description
1 polymer ?
#
loop_
_entity_poly.entity_id
_entity_poly.type
_entity_poly.pdbx_seq_one_letter_code
_entity_poly.pdbx_strand_id
1 'polypeptide(L)'
;MIQCQNFNWNYEPTVNDYQMYLFHLVMDQHCDGYYYCPIAVASQQQIGIKHRYLCIAKPWDSLNCNSHLAEVEIYKPVAGNPYATILFRIDFNDMFFQHF
;
A
#
# COMPACT_ATOMS: atom_id res chain seq x y z
N MET A 1 -10.79 -5.27 25.01
CA MET A 1 -11.34 -5.78 23.74
C MET A 1 -11.14 -4.70 22.69
N ILE A 2 -10.09 -4.82 21.88
CA ILE A 2 -9.90 -3.95 20.72
C ILE A 2 -10.71 -4.60 19.62
N GLN A 3 -11.84 -3.99 19.25
CA GLN A 3 -12.61 -4.46 18.10
C GLN A 3 -11.73 -4.35 16.86
N CYS A 4 -11.40 -5.49 16.25
CA CYS A 4 -10.90 -5.53 14.89
C CYS A 4 -12.04 -5.04 13.99
N GLN A 5 -12.07 -3.74 13.72
CA GLN A 5 -12.92 -3.19 12.67
C GLN A 5 -12.40 -3.77 11.36
N ASN A 6 -13.16 -4.70 10.77
CA ASN A 6 -13.03 -5.07 9.36
C ASN A 6 -13.37 -3.82 8.55
N PHE A 7 -12.36 -2.99 8.37
CA PHE A 7 -12.41 -1.84 7.50
C PHE A 7 -12.55 -2.35 6.08
N ASN A 8 -13.76 -2.25 5.52
CA ASN A 8 -13.98 -2.49 4.10
C ASN A 8 -13.21 -1.40 3.35
N TRP A 9 -12.12 -1.76 2.69
CA TRP A 9 -11.32 -0.83 1.92
C TRP A 9 -11.99 -0.62 0.57
N ASN A 10 -12.50 0.59 0.35
CA ASN A 10 -13.06 0.99 -0.94
C ASN A 10 -11.91 1.48 -1.83
N TYR A 11 -11.41 0.60 -2.67
CA TYR A 11 -10.33 0.93 -3.60
C TYR A 11 -10.84 1.72 -4.80
N GLU A 12 -10.16 2.82 -5.08
CA GLU A 12 -10.32 3.61 -6.29
C GLU A 12 -9.13 3.34 -7.23
N PRO A 13 -9.36 3.14 -8.54
CA PRO A 13 -8.28 2.88 -9.49
C PRO A 13 -7.44 4.14 -9.79
N THR A 14 -7.95 5.32 -9.44
CA THR A 14 -7.28 6.59 -9.71
C THR A 14 -6.52 7.04 -8.47
N VAL A 15 -5.20 6.95 -8.51
CA VAL A 15 -4.32 7.54 -7.49
C VAL A 15 -4.11 9.02 -7.82
N ASN A 16 -4.50 9.92 -6.92
CA ASN A 16 -4.35 11.36 -7.13
C ASN A 16 -2.93 11.86 -6.80
N ASP A 17 -2.61 13.08 -7.22
CA ASP A 17 -1.27 13.68 -7.08
C ASP A 17 -0.78 13.72 -5.63
N TYR A 18 -1.66 14.00 -4.67
CA TYR A 18 -1.29 14.04 -3.25
C TYR A 18 -0.96 12.65 -2.69
N GLN A 19 -1.76 11.65 -3.05
CA GLN A 19 -1.51 10.25 -2.69
C GLN A 19 -0.20 9.75 -3.32
N MET A 20 0.02 10.06 -4.60
CA MET A 20 1.26 9.71 -5.29
C MET A 20 2.48 10.38 -4.65
N TYR A 21 2.36 11.66 -4.29
CA TYR A 21 3.41 12.38 -3.55
C TYR A 21 3.74 11.70 -2.21
N LEU A 22 2.73 11.36 -1.41
CA LEU A 22 2.94 10.66 -0.14
C LEU A 22 3.56 9.28 -0.36
N PHE A 23 3.14 8.57 -1.41
CA PHE A 23 3.67 7.27 -1.77
C PHE A 23 5.17 7.32 -2.04
N HIS A 24 5.61 8.20 -2.95
CA HIS A 24 7.04 8.35 -3.26
C HIS A 24 7.84 8.84 -2.06
N LEU A 25 7.33 9.82 -1.31
CA LEU A 25 8.02 10.35 -0.13
C LEU A 25 8.38 9.26 0.89
N VAL A 26 7.52 8.24 1.04
CA VAL A 26 7.74 7.11 1.95
C VAL A 26 8.49 5.97 1.28
N MET A 27 8.10 5.57 0.07
CA MET A 27 8.63 4.38 -0.60
C MET A 27 10.00 4.58 -1.23
N ASP A 28 10.39 5.82 -1.57
CA ASP A 28 11.75 6.09 -2.07
C ASP A 28 12.82 5.81 -1.00
N GLN A 29 12.43 5.74 0.28
CA GLN A 29 13.29 5.35 1.40
C GLN A 29 13.33 3.83 1.61
N HIS A 30 12.45 3.10 0.94
CA HIS A 30 12.33 1.65 1.06
C HIS A 30 13.29 0.97 0.07
N CYS A 31 14.18 0.11 0.57
CA CYS A 31 15.19 -0.56 -0.24
C CYS A 31 15.12 -2.08 0.00
N ASP A 32 14.31 -2.76 -0.79
CA ASP A 32 14.10 -4.21 -0.76
C ASP A 32 14.36 -4.86 -2.13
N GLY A 33 14.90 -4.11 -3.09
CA GLY A 33 15.16 -4.60 -4.45
C GLY A 33 13.96 -4.48 -5.40
N TYR A 34 12.85 -3.88 -4.97
CA TYR A 34 11.66 -3.68 -5.79
C TYR A 34 11.29 -2.19 -5.97
N TYR A 35 10.83 -1.88 -7.17
CA TYR A 35 10.10 -0.66 -7.48
C TYR A 35 8.60 -0.93 -7.39
N TYR A 36 7.91 -0.21 -6.52
CA TYR A 36 6.47 -0.35 -6.33
C TYR A 36 5.71 0.65 -7.19
N CYS A 37 4.84 0.15 -8.07
CA CYS A 37 3.96 0.97 -8.89
C CYS A 37 2.52 0.86 -8.36
N PRO A 38 1.95 1.92 -7.74
CA PRO A 38 0.57 1.89 -7.26
C PRO A 38 -0.43 1.88 -8.42
N ILE A 39 -1.39 0.97 -8.37
CA ILE A 39 -2.45 0.76 -9.37
C ILE A 39 -3.85 1.06 -8.85
N ALA A 40 -4.03 1.08 -7.53
CA ALA A 40 -5.26 1.51 -6.88
C ALA A 40 -4.95 1.98 -5.46
N VAL A 41 -5.85 2.80 -4.89
CA VAL A 41 -5.71 3.30 -3.53
C VAL A 41 -7.05 3.35 -2.82
N ALA A 42 -7.07 2.95 -1.56
CA ALA A 42 -8.17 3.19 -0.64
C ALA A 42 -7.70 4.14 0.46
N SER A 43 -8.57 5.06 0.89
CA SER A 43 -8.21 6.08 1.89
C SER A 43 -9.20 6.07 3.06
N GLN A 44 -8.68 6.30 4.27
CA GLN A 44 -9.49 6.41 5.47
C GLN A 44 -9.02 7.59 6.32
N GLN A 45 -9.97 8.47 6.67
CA GLN A 45 -9.73 9.52 7.65
C GLN A 45 -9.86 8.97 9.08
N GLN A 46 -8.87 9.26 9.90
CA GLN A 46 -8.82 8.94 11.34
C GLN A 46 -8.25 10.17 12.09
N ILE A 47 -7.52 9.99 13.18
CA ILE A 47 -6.68 11.05 13.79
C ILE A 47 -5.41 11.21 12.93
N GLY A 48 -5.59 11.56 11.66
CA GLY A 48 -4.61 11.44 10.58
C GLY A 48 -5.29 10.85 9.34
N ILE A 49 -4.49 10.43 8.36
CA ILE A 49 -5.01 9.80 7.15
C ILE A 49 -4.23 8.52 6.88
N LYS A 50 -4.95 7.41 6.65
CA LYS A 50 -4.37 6.18 6.13
C LYS A 50 -4.66 6.06 4.64
N HIS A 51 -3.65 5.72 3.87
CA HIS A 51 -3.76 5.33 2.48
C HIS A 51 -3.24 3.90 2.32
N ARG A 52 -4.02 3.07 1.65
CA ARG A 52 -3.66 1.70 1.34
C ARG A 52 -3.60 1.56 -0.17
N TYR A 53 -2.41 1.28 -0.66
CA TYR A 53 -2.09 1.17 -2.08
C TYR A 53 -2.01 -0.29 -2.46
N LEU A 54 -2.73 -0.66 -3.51
CA LEU A 54 -2.47 -1.88 -4.25
C LEU A 54 -1.39 -1.56 -5.28
N CYS A 55 -0.33 -2.35 -5.31
CA CYS A 55 0.84 -2.09 -6.14
C CYS A 55 1.24 -3.31 -6.95
N ILE A 56 1.91 -3.06 -8.08
CA ILE A 56 2.76 -4.03 -8.76
C ILE A 56 4.20 -3.77 -8.31
N ALA A 57 4.76 -4.69 -7.54
CA ALA A 57 6.18 -4.69 -7.19
C ALA A 57 6.96 -5.27 -8.37
N LYS A 58 7.86 -4.46 -8.95
CA LYS A 58 8.75 -4.86 -10.06
C LYS A 58 10.19 -4.92 -9.56
N PRO A 59 10.91 -6.02 -9.79
CA PRO A 59 12.29 -6.13 -9.32
C PRO A 59 13.20 -5.13 -10.06
N TRP A 60 14.22 -4.60 -9.38
CA TRP A 60 15.26 -3.78 -10.01
C TRP A 60 16.17 -4.60 -10.93
N ASP A 61 16.42 -5.86 -10.57
CA ASP A 61 17.21 -6.81 -11.36
C ASP A 61 16.36 -8.04 -11.72
N SER A 62 16.31 -8.35 -13.01
CA SER A 62 15.44 -9.39 -13.58
C SER A 62 15.98 -10.82 -13.40
N LEU A 63 17.17 -10.97 -12.83
CA LEU A 63 17.87 -12.26 -12.86
C LEU A 63 17.23 -13.37 -12.02
N ASN A 64 16.46 -13.07 -10.96
CA ASN A 64 15.86 -14.12 -10.10
C ASN A 64 14.53 -13.75 -9.41
N CYS A 65 13.99 -12.56 -9.65
CA CYS A 65 12.80 -12.08 -8.96
C CYS A 65 11.65 -11.88 -9.95
N ASN A 66 10.45 -12.35 -9.61
CA ASN A 66 9.26 -12.10 -10.40
C ASN A 66 8.51 -10.88 -9.85
N SER A 67 7.91 -10.12 -10.76
CA SER A 67 6.92 -9.11 -10.40
C SER A 67 5.76 -9.76 -9.65
N HIS A 68 5.21 -9.08 -8.66
CA HIS A 68 4.09 -9.56 -7.87
C HIS A 68 3.18 -8.43 -7.42
N LEU A 69 1.97 -8.77 -7.00
CA LEU A 69 1.07 -7.83 -6.35
C LEU A 69 1.52 -7.61 -4.90
N ALA A 70 1.45 -6.37 -4.45
CA ALA A 70 1.78 -6.00 -3.08
C ALA A 70 0.76 -4.99 -2.56
N GLU A 71 0.57 -4.99 -1.24
CA GLU A 71 -0.17 -3.95 -0.55
C GLU A 71 0.81 -3.10 0.27
N VAL A 72 0.69 -1.78 0.13
CA VAL A 72 1.45 -0.80 0.91
C VAL A 72 0.46 0.05 1.69
N GLU A 73 0.53 0.06 3.02
CA GLU A 73 -0.21 1.01 3.84
C GLU A 73 0.72 2.13 4.30
N ILE A 74 0.30 3.37 4.07
CA ILE A 74 0.98 4.59 4.52
C ILE A 74 0.05 5.33 5.45
N TYR A 75 0.58 5.73 6.60
CA TYR A 75 -0.10 6.60 7.53
C TYR A 75 0.53 7.98 7.57
N LYS A 76 -0.28 9.01 7.33
CA LYS A 76 0.05 10.42 7.55
C LYS A 76 -0.57 10.87 8.88
N PRO A 77 0.21 11.07 9.95
CA PRO A 77 -0.29 11.63 11.19
C PRO A 77 -0.68 13.11 11.02
N VAL A 78 -1.54 13.64 11.89
CA VAL A 78 -1.93 15.06 11.90
C VAL A 78 -0.69 15.97 12.01
N ALA A 79 0.26 15.59 12.87
CA ALA A 79 1.56 16.22 13.00
C ALA A 79 2.68 15.19 12.81
N GLY A 80 3.74 15.56 12.10
CA GLY A 80 4.88 14.68 11.79
C GLY A 80 4.87 14.14 10.36
N ASN A 81 5.87 13.30 10.07
CA ASN A 81 6.13 12.76 8.72
C ASN A 81 5.28 11.51 8.46
N PRO A 82 4.85 11.29 7.20
CA PRO A 82 4.22 10.03 6.81
C PRO A 82 5.21 8.86 6.89
N TYR A 83 4.70 7.66 7.12
CA TYR A 83 5.50 6.44 7.15
C TYR A 83 4.68 5.22 6.72
N ALA A 84 5.36 4.20 6.22
CA ALA A 84 4.74 2.93 5.88
C ALA A 84 4.41 2.16 7.16
N THR A 85 3.15 1.73 7.30
CA THR A 85 2.69 0.87 8.40
C THR A 85 2.66 -0.59 8.00
N ILE A 86 2.48 -0.87 6.70
CA ILE A 86 2.35 -2.22 6.17
C ILE A 86 3.01 -2.28 4.79
N LEU A 87 3.75 -3.37 4.55
CA LEU A 87 4.23 -3.78 3.23
C LEU A 87 4.17 -5.31 3.17
N PHE A 88 3.28 -5.87 2.36
CA PHE A 88 3.26 -7.32 2.14
C PHE A 88 2.99 -7.66 0.68
N ARG A 89 3.63 -8.74 0.23
CA ARG A 89 3.29 -9.43 -1.01
C ARG A 89 1.92 -10.07 -0.86
N ILE A 90 1.05 -9.83 -1.84
CA ILE A 90 -0.25 -10.48 -1.93
C ILE A 90 -0.03 -11.82 -2.62
N ASP A 91 -0.36 -12.92 -1.92
CA ASP A 91 -0.58 -14.20 -2.59
C ASP A 91 -1.98 -14.17 -3.23
N PHE A 92 -2.11 -14.70 -4.44
CA PHE A 92 -3.39 -14.76 -5.13
C PHE A 92 -4.43 -15.55 -4.32
N ASN A 93 -3.99 -16.51 -3.52
CA ASN A 93 -4.87 -17.24 -2.60
C ASN A 93 -5.58 -16.28 -1.63
N ASP A 94 -4.89 -15.29 -1.08
CA ASP A 94 -5.44 -14.38 -0.07
C ASP A 94 -6.47 -13.39 -0.63
N MET A 95 -6.47 -13.13 -1.96
CA MET A 95 -7.47 -12.27 -2.59
C MET A 95 -8.84 -12.94 -2.73
N PHE A 96 -8.90 -14.27 -2.90
CA PHE A 96 -10.16 -14.97 -3.15
C PHE A 96 -10.87 -15.42 -1.87
N PHE A 97 -10.17 -15.51 -0.74
CA PHE A 97 -10.77 -15.92 0.55
C PHE A 97 -11.43 -14.77 1.33
N GLN A 98 -11.39 -13.52 0.85
CA GLN A 98 -12.12 -12.41 1.49
C GLN A 98 -13.59 -12.30 1.03
N HIS A 99 -14.09 -13.20 0.17
CA HIS A 99 -15.42 -13.12 -0.44
C HIS A 99 -16.28 -14.40 -0.34
N PHE A 100 -16.01 -15.30 0.62
CA PHE A 100 -16.88 -16.45 0.92
C PHE A 100 -17.19 -16.56 2.42
#